data_AF-A0A7Z8VNY0-F1
#
_entry.id   AF-A0A7Z8VNY0-F1
#
_cell.length_a   1.000
_cell.length_b   1.000
_cell.length_c   1.000
_cell.angle_alpha   90.00
_cell.angle_beta   90.00
_cell.angle_gamma   90.00
#
_symmetry.space_group_name_H-M   'P 1'
#
loop_
_entity.id
_entity.type
_entity.pdbx_description
1 polymer ?
#
loop_
_entity_poly.entity_id
_entity_poly.type
_entity_poly.pdbx_seq_one_letter_code
_entity_poly.pdbx_strand_id
1 'polypeptide(L)'
;MTLKKDSPIPDDNHIARHIPWNKLRKDMDDNVLGVLGEAFKLNYVEKYLSATLLEYFPGTYTDQIESVVREVRKYYHVKPKSHFAIGKVEDIHTLCQEKRKLKLRIVSFPTTTKLLADGASYKNESHVSVKQLPQDDMELLEFLATDVWNYLVLNSSISP
;
A
#
# COMPACT_ATOMS: atom_id res chain seq x y z
N MET A 1 13.56 13.24 0.32
CA MET A 1 14.21 12.30 -0.62
C MET A 1 13.64 12.55 -2.01
N THR A 2 14.45 12.80 -3.05
CA THR A 2 13.92 12.91 -4.42
C THR A 2 14.08 11.57 -5.12
N LEU A 3 12.97 10.87 -5.35
CA LEU A 3 13.00 9.58 -6.02
C LEU A 3 12.87 9.77 -7.53
N LYS A 4 13.85 9.26 -8.29
CA LYS A 4 13.75 9.19 -9.74
C LYS A 4 12.74 8.08 -10.10
N LYS A 5 11.83 8.39 -11.02
CA LYS A 5 10.84 7.44 -11.54
C LYS A 5 11.51 6.14 -11.99
N ASP A 6 10.86 5.02 -11.68
CA ASP A 6 11.30 3.64 -11.93
C ASP A 6 12.57 3.20 -11.19
N SER A 7 13.06 3.99 -10.22
CA SER A 7 14.13 3.56 -9.32
C SER A 7 13.63 2.50 -8.34
N PRO A 8 14.40 1.44 -8.06
CA PRO A 8 14.04 0.45 -7.05
C PRO A 8 13.88 1.10 -5.68
N ILE A 9 12.88 0.64 -4.93
CA ILE A 9 12.76 0.98 -3.51
C ILE A 9 13.73 0.09 -2.73
N PRO A 10 14.50 0.62 -1.75
CA PRO A 10 15.39 -0.20 -0.93
C PRO A 10 14.63 -1.27 -0.14
N ASP A 11 15.27 -2.41 0.09
CA ASP A 11 14.66 -3.56 0.78
C ASP A 11 14.31 -3.25 2.24
N ASP A 12 15.08 -2.37 2.90
CA ASP A 12 14.84 -1.94 4.28
C ASP A 12 13.67 -0.95 4.46
N ASN A 13 13.06 -0.52 3.36
CA ASN A 13 11.96 0.45 3.39
C ASN A 13 10.60 -0.24 3.49
N HIS A 14 9.58 0.55 3.84
CA HIS A 14 8.21 0.10 3.99
C HIS A 14 7.29 0.81 3.01
N ILE A 15 6.29 0.07 2.53
CA ILE A 15 5.24 0.63 1.70
C ILE A 15 3.88 0.37 2.32
N ALA A 16 2.99 1.35 2.18
CA ALA A 16 1.64 1.32 2.70
C ALA A 16 0.60 1.30 1.58
N ARG A 17 -0.50 0.61 1.81
CA ARG A 17 -1.63 0.52 0.89
C ARG A 17 -2.92 0.74 1.65
N HIS A 18 -3.77 1.57 1.08
CA HIS A 18 -5.15 1.72 1.56
C HIS A 18 -5.95 0.45 1.30
N ILE A 19 -6.57 -0.10 2.35
CA ILE A 19 -7.44 -1.27 2.29
C ILE A 19 -8.88 -0.84 2.63
N PRO A 20 -9.81 -0.86 1.66
CA PRO A 20 -11.20 -0.52 1.92
C PRO A 20 -11.88 -1.54 2.83
N TRP A 21 -12.94 -1.12 3.52
CA TRP A 21 -13.62 -1.94 4.54
C TRP A 21 -14.07 -3.33 4.05
N ASN A 22 -14.48 -3.43 2.79
CA ASN A 22 -14.94 -4.68 2.15
C ASN A 22 -13.79 -5.61 1.72
N LYS A 23 -12.54 -5.19 1.89
CA LYS A 23 -11.33 -5.98 1.61
C LYS A 23 -10.54 -6.31 2.88
N LEU A 24 -11.12 -6.02 4.05
CA LEU A 24 -10.61 -6.44 5.34
C LEU A 24 -11.23 -7.78 5.73
N ARG A 25 -10.40 -8.66 6.29
CA ARG A 25 -10.84 -9.89 6.93
C ARG A 25 -11.37 -9.54 8.31
N LYS A 26 -12.60 -9.96 8.59
CA LYS A 26 -13.30 -9.66 9.85
C LYS A 26 -13.96 -10.91 10.42
N ASP A 27 -14.18 -10.92 11.72
CA ASP A 27 -15.03 -11.92 12.37
C ASP A 27 -16.53 -11.56 12.24
N MET A 28 -17.38 -12.31 12.94
CA MET A 28 -18.84 -12.11 12.92
C MET A 28 -19.29 -10.82 13.61
N ASP A 29 -18.42 -10.22 14.45
CA ASP A 29 -18.68 -9.02 15.23
C ASP A 29 -18.03 -7.78 14.59
N ASP A 30 -17.62 -7.87 13.31
CA ASP A 30 -16.95 -6.82 12.55
C ASP A 30 -15.55 -6.44 13.09
N ASN A 31 -14.93 -7.23 13.97
CA ASN A 31 -13.56 -6.99 14.41
C ASN A 31 -12.60 -7.32 13.26
N VAL A 32 -11.65 -6.41 12.98
CA VAL A 32 -10.68 -6.60 11.89
C VAL A 32 -9.60 -7.58 12.34
N LEU A 33 -9.50 -8.70 11.62
CA LEU A 33 -8.52 -9.76 11.84
C LEU A 33 -7.31 -9.66 10.89
N GLY A 34 -7.45 -8.93 9.77
CA GLY A 34 -6.41 -8.83 8.77
C GLY A 34 -6.90 -8.28 7.44
N VAL A 35 -6.14 -8.55 6.39
CA VAL A 35 -6.45 -8.18 5.01
C VAL A 35 -6.91 -9.43 4.25
N LEU A 36 -7.83 -9.26 3.30
CA LEU A 36 -8.17 -10.29 2.32
C LEU A 36 -7.23 -10.18 1.11
N GLY A 37 -6.79 -11.30 0.53
CA GLY A 37 -5.93 -11.32 -0.65
C GLY A 37 -6.51 -10.53 -1.82
N GLU A 38 -7.84 -10.44 -1.94
CA GLU A 38 -8.49 -9.62 -2.96
C GLU A 38 -8.22 -8.11 -2.83
N ALA A 39 -7.61 -7.64 -1.74
CA ALA A 39 -7.12 -6.26 -1.62
C ALA A 39 -5.91 -5.99 -2.56
N PHE A 40 -5.20 -7.05 -2.93
CA PHE A 40 -4.01 -7.02 -3.78
C PHE A 40 -4.29 -7.47 -5.22
N LYS A 41 -5.49 -7.98 -5.49
CA LYS A 41 -5.89 -8.37 -6.83
C LYS A 41 -5.96 -7.15 -7.75
N LEU A 42 -5.20 -7.20 -8.84
CA LEU A 42 -5.24 -6.18 -9.88
C LEU A 42 -6.47 -6.38 -10.76
N ASN A 43 -7.16 -5.29 -11.06
CA ASN A 43 -8.17 -5.29 -12.11
C ASN A 43 -7.51 -5.48 -13.49
N TYR A 44 -8.26 -5.95 -14.49
CA TYR A 44 -7.73 -6.23 -15.85
C TYR A 44 -7.01 -5.04 -16.49
N VAL A 45 -7.41 -3.81 -16.15
CA VAL A 45 -6.83 -2.57 -16.66
C VAL A 45 -5.64 -2.06 -15.84
N GLU A 46 -5.43 -2.60 -14.64
CA GLU A 46 -4.36 -2.18 -13.73
C GLU A 46 -3.05 -2.89 -14.08
N LYS A 47 -1.99 -2.10 -14.25
CA LYS A 47 -0.65 -2.63 -14.61
C LYS A 47 0.24 -2.90 -13.39
N TYR A 48 -0.17 -2.40 -12.23
CA TYR A 48 0.60 -2.45 -10.99
C TYR A 48 -0.31 -2.18 -9.81
N LEU A 49 0.15 -2.62 -8.64
CA LEU A 49 -0.50 -2.34 -7.37
C LEU A 49 0.08 -1.02 -6.82
N SER A 50 -0.78 -0.03 -6.60
CA SER A 50 -0.38 1.25 -6.00
C SER A 50 -0.12 1.12 -4.50
N ALA A 51 0.96 1.76 -4.05
CA ALA A 51 1.31 1.92 -2.65
C ALA A 51 1.98 3.30 -2.41
N THR A 52 2.26 3.61 -1.15
CA THR A 52 2.91 4.84 -0.70
C THR A 52 4.16 4.48 0.10
N LEU A 53 5.31 5.08 -0.21
CA LEU A 53 6.56 4.89 0.54
C LEU A 53 6.51 5.60 1.89
N LEU A 54 6.75 4.88 3.00
CA LEU A 54 6.82 5.48 4.34
C LEU A 54 8.02 6.42 4.48
N GLU A 55 9.22 5.96 4.12
CA GLU A 55 10.49 6.67 4.33
C GLU A 55 10.67 7.87 3.40
N TYR A 56 9.70 8.13 2.51
CA TYR A 56 9.61 9.41 1.82
C TYR A 56 9.38 10.56 2.82
N PHE A 57 8.62 10.29 3.88
CA PHE A 57 8.28 11.28 4.90
C PHE A 57 9.36 11.31 6.00
N PRO A 58 9.73 12.50 6.49
CA PRO A 58 10.67 12.63 7.60
C PRO A 58 9.99 12.27 8.94
N GLY A 59 10.81 11.98 9.95
CA GLY A 59 10.36 11.76 11.33
C GLY A 59 10.51 10.32 11.79
N THR A 60 9.83 9.99 12.88
CA THR A 60 9.75 8.63 13.41
C THR A 60 8.88 7.74 12.53
N TYR A 61 8.93 6.43 12.75
CA TYR A 61 8.06 5.48 12.06
C TYR A 61 6.56 5.84 12.22
N THR A 62 6.16 6.29 13.41
CA THR A 62 4.80 6.76 13.68
C THR A 62 4.48 8.03 12.87
N ASP A 63 5.37 9.02 12.84
CA ASP A 63 5.18 10.26 12.05
C ASP A 63 5.02 9.94 10.56
N GLN A 64 5.79 8.97 10.06
CA GLN A 64 5.73 8.50 8.67
C GLN A 64 4.39 7.85 8.34
N ILE A 65 3.87 6.99 9.22
CA ILE A 65 2.53 6.39 9.08
C ILE A 65 1.46 7.48 9.03
N GLU A 66 1.47 8.43 9.96
CA GLU A 66 0.51 9.53 9.95
C GLU A 66 0.59 10.34 8.65
N SER A 67 1.81 10.61 8.18
CA SER A 67 2.06 11.35 6.95
C SER A 67 1.55 10.62 5.71
N VAL A 68 1.71 9.30 5.64
CA VAL A 68 1.13 8.44 4.59
C VAL A 68 -0.40 8.57 4.58
N VAL A 69 -1.04 8.45 5.74
CA VAL A 69 -2.50 8.52 5.83
C VAL A 69 -3.01 9.89 5.39
N ARG A 70 -2.38 10.96 5.88
CA ARG A 70 -2.69 12.34 5.48
C ARG A 70 -2.43 12.58 3.99
N GLU A 71 -1.34 12.03 3.44
CA GLU A 71 -1.02 12.13 2.02
C GLU A 71 -2.11 11.53 1.14
N VAL A 72 -2.54 10.29 1.43
CA VAL A 72 -3.57 9.61 0.64
C VAL A 72 -4.91 10.34 0.71
N ARG A 73 -5.25 10.90 1.88
CA ARG A 73 -6.48 11.71 2.08
C ARG A 73 -6.53 12.97 1.20
N LYS A 74 -5.39 13.50 0.73
CA LYS A 74 -5.37 14.69 -0.15
C LYS A 74 -6.08 14.45 -1.48
N TYR A 75 -6.00 13.24 -2.01
CA TYR A 75 -6.45 12.91 -3.37
C TYR A 75 -7.39 11.69 -3.45
N TYR A 76 -7.67 11.01 -2.35
CA TYR A 76 -8.55 9.85 -2.31
C TYR A 76 -9.52 9.91 -1.13
N HIS A 77 -10.79 9.55 -1.36
CA HIS A 77 -11.83 9.56 -0.33
C HIS A 77 -11.72 8.33 0.58
N VAL A 78 -10.82 8.40 1.55
CA VAL A 78 -10.57 7.34 2.54
C VAL A 78 -11.72 7.26 3.54
N LYS A 79 -12.43 6.13 3.60
CA LYS A 79 -13.56 5.93 4.53
C LYS A 79 -13.09 5.69 5.98
N PRO A 80 -13.84 6.11 7.01
CA PRO A 80 -13.38 6.03 8.41
C PRO A 80 -12.94 4.63 8.87
N LYS A 81 -13.73 3.60 8.56
CA LYS A 81 -13.45 2.21 8.95
C LYS A 81 -12.36 1.51 8.12
N SER A 82 -11.85 2.14 7.06
CA SER A 82 -10.78 1.55 6.25
C SER A 82 -9.45 1.55 6.99
N HIS A 83 -8.50 0.72 6.54
CA HIS A 83 -7.18 0.62 7.14
C HIS A 83 -6.09 0.91 6.12
N PHE A 84 -4.88 1.13 6.61
CA PHE A 84 -3.67 1.08 5.82
C PHE A 84 -2.88 -0.15 6.24
N ALA A 85 -2.64 -1.05 5.30
CA ALA A 85 -1.74 -2.17 5.48
C ALA A 85 -0.33 -1.71 5.14
N ILE A 86 0.67 -2.15 5.91
CA ILE A 86 2.08 -1.79 5.71
C ILE A 86 2.88 -3.09 5.59
N GLY A 87 3.79 -3.14 4.63
CA GLY A 87 4.73 -4.25 4.44
C GLY A 87 6.14 -3.75 4.16
N LYS A 88 7.14 -4.47 4.67
CA LYS A 88 8.57 -4.24 4.35
C LYS A 88 8.87 -4.77 2.95
N VAL A 89 9.65 -4.02 2.17
CA VAL A 89 9.97 -4.36 0.77
C VAL A 89 10.70 -5.70 0.66
N GLU A 90 11.66 -5.95 1.55
CA GLU A 90 12.38 -7.23 1.64
C GLU A 90 11.43 -8.43 1.85
N ASP A 91 10.47 -8.30 2.76
CA ASP A 91 9.54 -9.38 3.11
C ASP A 91 8.59 -9.69 1.93
N ILE A 92 8.15 -8.65 1.20
CA ILE A 92 7.34 -8.82 -0.02
C ILE A 92 8.14 -9.58 -1.08
N HIS A 93 9.39 -9.19 -1.31
CA HIS A 93 10.26 -9.86 -2.26
C HIS A 93 10.52 -11.31 -1.87
N THR A 94 10.86 -11.56 -0.60
CA THR A 94 11.14 -12.88 -0.05
C THR A 94 9.94 -13.81 -0.20
N LEU A 95 8.75 -13.37 0.21
CA LEU A 95 7.55 -14.20 0.13
C LEU A 95 7.23 -14.60 -1.32
N CYS A 96 7.28 -13.66 -2.26
CA CYS A 96 7.01 -13.96 -3.67
C CYS A 96 8.07 -14.90 -4.27
N GLN A 97 9.33 -14.72 -3.89
CA GLN A 97 10.42 -15.60 -4.32
C GLN A 97 10.28 -17.01 -3.73
N GLU A 98 9.89 -17.15 -2.47
CA GLU A 98 9.73 -18.44 -1.82
C GLU A 98 8.53 -19.22 -2.36
N LYS A 99 7.35 -18.58 -2.41
CA LYS A 99 6.09 -19.24 -2.77
C LYS A 99 5.96 -19.52 -4.27
N ARG A 100 6.57 -18.69 -5.13
CA ARG A 100 6.37 -18.74 -6.59
C ARG A 100 7.62 -18.57 -7.44
N LYS A 101 8.80 -18.40 -6.84
CA LYS A 101 10.04 -18.03 -7.57
C LYS A 101 9.84 -16.75 -8.41
N LEU A 102 8.96 -15.87 -7.94
CA LEU A 102 8.55 -14.66 -8.63
C LEU A 102 9.42 -13.48 -8.19
N LYS A 103 10.07 -12.83 -9.15
CA LYS A 103 10.79 -11.59 -8.93
C LYS A 103 9.90 -10.38 -9.21
N LEU A 104 9.26 -9.86 -8.17
CA LEU A 104 8.53 -8.60 -8.24
C LEU A 104 9.44 -7.41 -8.55
N ARG A 105 8.84 -6.30 -9.01
CA ARG A 105 9.53 -5.01 -9.10
C ARG A 105 8.77 -3.95 -8.30
N ILE A 106 9.37 -3.52 -7.19
CA ILE A 106 8.85 -2.44 -6.35
C ILE A 106 9.68 -1.19 -6.64
N VAL A 107 9.07 -0.20 -7.29
CA VAL A 107 9.79 0.97 -7.80
C VAL A 107 9.05 2.27 -7.49
N SER A 108 9.80 3.34 -7.29
CA SER A 108 9.23 4.69 -7.20
C SER A 108 8.52 5.03 -8.50
N PHE A 109 7.31 5.58 -8.39
CA PHE A 109 6.52 5.95 -9.55
C PHE A 109 5.73 7.23 -9.27
N PRO A 110 6.40 8.40 -9.16
CA PRO A 110 5.70 9.66 -8.91
C PRO A 110 4.58 9.88 -9.93
N THR A 111 3.38 10.20 -9.45
CA THR A 111 2.18 10.36 -10.29
C THR A 111 1.56 11.73 -10.12
N THR A 112 0.89 12.20 -11.18
CA THR A 112 0.05 13.39 -11.10
C THR A 112 -1.40 12.96 -10.87
N THR A 113 -2.03 13.52 -9.84
CA THR A 113 -3.42 13.30 -9.46
C THR A 113 -4.13 14.64 -9.23
N LYS A 114 -5.39 14.63 -8.82
CA LYS A 114 -6.17 15.82 -8.45
C LYS A 114 -6.43 15.84 -6.95
N LEU A 115 -6.28 17.00 -6.33
CA LEU A 115 -6.68 17.19 -4.94
C LEU A 115 -8.20 17.14 -4.80
N LEU A 116 -8.67 16.58 -3.69
CA LEU A 116 -10.09 16.56 -3.35
C LEU A 116 -10.60 17.92 -2.88
N ALA A 117 -9.74 18.77 -2.34
CA ALA A 117 -10.12 20.05 -1.78
C ALA A 117 -10.63 21.03 -2.86
N ASP A 118 -9.95 21.10 -4.00
CA ASP A 118 -10.16 22.12 -5.04
C ASP A 118 -9.97 21.60 -6.47
N GLY A 119 -9.67 20.30 -6.67
CA GLY A 119 -9.40 19.74 -8.00
C GLY A 119 -8.07 20.17 -8.61
N ALA A 120 -7.19 20.82 -7.85
CA ALA A 120 -5.88 21.25 -8.33
C ALA A 120 -5.00 20.04 -8.69
N SER A 121 -4.13 20.23 -9.68
CA SER A 121 -3.16 19.20 -10.05
C SER A 121 -2.12 19.03 -8.96
N TYR A 122 -1.89 17.80 -8.51
CA TYR A 122 -0.97 17.46 -7.44
C TYR A 122 -0.01 16.36 -7.87
N LYS A 123 1.29 16.56 -7.59
CA LYS A 123 2.31 15.56 -7.87
C LYS A 123 2.56 14.74 -6.60
N ASN A 124 2.06 13.52 -6.58
CA ASN A 124 2.35 12.57 -5.51
C ASN A 124 3.73 11.94 -5.77
N GLU A 125 4.76 12.45 -5.07
CA GLU A 125 6.14 11.96 -5.17
C GLU A 125 6.41 10.69 -4.34
N SER A 126 5.57 10.42 -3.34
CA SER A 126 5.66 9.25 -2.47
C SER A 126 5.10 7.96 -3.08
N HIS A 127 4.48 8.05 -4.26
CA HIS A 127 3.82 6.92 -4.90
C HIS A 127 4.81 5.84 -5.35
N VAL A 128 4.47 4.60 -5.05
CA VAL A 128 5.21 3.38 -5.40
C VAL A 128 4.31 2.50 -6.25
N SER A 129 4.91 1.86 -7.24
CA SER A 129 4.27 0.81 -8.03
C SER A 129 4.90 -0.54 -7.70
N VAL A 130 4.08 -1.50 -7.27
CA VAL A 130 4.45 -2.92 -7.19
C VAL A 130 4.02 -3.59 -8.48
N LYS A 131 4.98 -3.93 -9.33
CA LYS A 131 4.79 -4.49 -10.67
C LYS A 131 5.02 -5.99 -10.67
N GLN A 132 4.47 -6.66 -11.69
CA GLN A 132 4.62 -8.09 -11.95
C GLN A 132 3.98 -8.99 -10.89
N LEU A 133 3.04 -8.44 -10.13
CA LEU A 133 2.17 -9.23 -9.25
C LEU A 133 1.17 -10.01 -10.12
N PRO A 134 1.03 -11.34 -9.94
CA PRO A 134 0.07 -12.13 -10.70
C PRO A 134 -1.36 -11.73 -10.37
N GLN A 135 -2.22 -11.66 -11.38
CA GLN A 135 -3.61 -11.21 -11.21
C GLN A 135 -4.53 -12.31 -10.66
N ASP A 136 -4.25 -13.58 -10.99
CA ASP A 136 -5.15 -14.70 -10.73
C ASP A 136 -4.61 -15.71 -9.70
N ASP A 137 -3.44 -15.46 -9.12
CA ASP A 137 -2.83 -16.31 -8.10
C ASP A 137 -3.34 -15.93 -6.71
N MET A 138 -4.62 -16.20 -6.44
CA MET A 138 -5.27 -15.83 -5.19
C MET A 138 -4.56 -16.38 -3.95
N GLU A 139 -3.97 -17.57 -4.05
CA GLU A 139 -3.21 -18.16 -2.93
C GLU A 139 -1.97 -17.33 -2.59
N LEU A 140 -1.20 -16.86 -3.59
CA LEU A 140 -0.10 -15.93 -3.33
C LEU A 140 -0.58 -14.62 -2.71
N LEU A 141 -1.71 -14.08 -3.19
CA LEU A 141 -2.25 -12.83 -2.67
C LEU A 141 -2.71 -12.97 -1.21
N GLU A 142 -3.25 -14.12 -0.82
CA GLU A 142 -3.58 -14.43 0.59
C GLU A 142 -2.33 -14.55 1.46
N PHE A 143 -1.26 -15.17 0.96
CA PHE A 143 0.03 -15.21 1.67
C PHE A 143 0.58 -13.79 1.87
N LEU A 144 0.56 -12.93 0.84
CA LEU A 144 0.97 -11.54 0.97
C LEU A 144 0.13 -10.78 2.01
N ALA A 145 -1.18 -11.02 2.03
CA ALA A 145 -2.09 -10.40 2.98
C ALA A 145 -1.81 -10.79 4.43
N THR A 146 -1.55 -12.08 4.65
CA THR A 146 -1.46 -12.67 6.00
C THR A 146 -0.06 -12.50 6.61
N ASP A 147 0.97 -12.65 5.78
CA ASP A 147 2.34 -12.80 6.28
C ASP A 147 3.14 -11.49 6.21
N VAL A 148 2.82 -10.60 5.25
CA VAL A 148 3.65 -9.42 4.96
C VAL A 148 2.91 -8.10 5.15
N TRP A 149 1.66 -8.02 4.72
CA TRP A 149 0.82 -6.81 4.83
C TRP A 149 -0.14 -6.88 6.03
N ASN A 150 0.36 -7.38 7.16
CA ASN A 150 -0.44 -7.67 8.35
C ASN A 150 -0.40 -6.57 9.42
N TYR A 151 0.52 -5.62 9.32
CA TYR A 151 0.49 -4.43 10.18
C TYR A 151 -0.54 -3.44 9.66
N LEU A 152 -1.61 -3.23 10.46
CA LEU A 152 -2.77 -2.44 10.08
C LEU A 152 -2.90 -1.18 10.92
N VAL A 153 -3.14 -0.07 10.24
CA VAL A 153 -3.41 1.23 10.86
C VAL A 153 -4.84 1.64 10.51
N LEU A 154 -5.69 1.79 11.53
CA LEU A 154 -7.05 2.26 11.35
C LEU A 154 -7.04 3.70 10.85
N ASN A 155 -7.73 3.99 9.74
CA ASN A 155 -7.76 5.36 9.22
C ASN A 155 -8.30 6.35 10.26
N SER A 156 -9.40 6.05 10.95
CA SER A 156 -9.98 6.97 11.93
C SER A 156 -9.16 7.18 13.20
N SER A 157 -8.09 6.42 13.46
CA SER A 157 -7.20 6.68 14.59
C SER A 157 -6.18 7.78 14.29
N ILE A 158 -6.01 8.16 13.03
CA ILE A 158 -5.11 9.26 12.64
C ILE A 158 -5.93 10.54 12.51
N SER A 159 -5.55 11.56 13.29
CA SER A 159 -6.15 12.89 13.26
C SER A 159 -6.24 13.48 11.85
N PRO A 160 -7.24 14.33 11.57
CA PRO A 160 -7.40 15.02 10.29
C PRO A 160 -6.11 15.65 9.77
#